data_AF-A0A256XDI6-F1
#
_entry.id   AF-A0A256XDI6-F1
#
_cell.length_a   1.000
_cell.length_b   1.000
_cell.length_c   1.000
_cell.angle_alpha   90.00
_cell.angle_beta   90.00
_cell.angle_gamma   90.00
#
_symmetry.space_group_name_H-M   'P 1'
#
loop_
_entity.id
_entity.type
_entity.pdbx_description
1 polymer ?
#
loop_
_entity_poly.entity_id
_entity_poly.type
_entity_poly.pdbx_seq_one_letter_code
_entity_poly.pdbx_strand_id
1 'polypeptide(L)'
;MLVNIVELLHDSCILGIDIYNRDLYAYAIYSSGSIVDKGIANSYELYRLIKRYRPSIIAIDNVREILEIGRDFIKKLAKLPFTINIIQVTMIEPGKEISLENLVKERLNIDVRKLDPESTAIYLTLLASQGIGSIVKLYEPETKIIIKASISTSQGGMSRNRFERNIAHRVKQIVDDIKRVLDSHRIDYDLFYQSDSEALRSATFIVYASKAIVRSLIKPIRSIDVKVSIESIPTQTIRYAAINYDERTVETSIRDRYVIVGVDPGIVTGLAILDLNGNILHLYSGKNLSRRKAIQIITQYGT
;
A
#
# COMPACT_ATOMS: atom_id res chain seq x y z
N MET A 1 -16.29 -5.07 -8.83
CA MET A 1 -15.88 -5.51 -10.18
C MET A 1 -14.62 -6.33 -9.99
N LEU A 2 -14.72 -7.64 -10.14
CA LEU A 2 -13.59 -8.56 -9.98
C LEU A 2 -12.60 -8.27 -11.11
N VAL A 3 -11.39 -7.82 -10.77
CA VAL A 3 -10.30 -7.80 -11.73
C VAL A 3 -9.67 -9.18 -11.63
N ASN A 4 -9.95 -10.03 -12.62
CA ASN A 4 -9.30 -11.32 -12.75
C ASN A 4 -7.82 -11.05 -13.05
N ILE A 5 -6.94 -11.27 -12.07
CA ILE A 5 -5.51 -10.96 -12.21
C ILE A 5 -4.88 -11.80 -13.33
N VAL A 6 -5.50 -12.93 -13.69
CA VAL A 6 -5.13 -13.78 -14.83
C VAL A 6 -5.29 -13.06 -16.17
N GLU A 7 -6.33 -12.26 -16.38
CA GLU A 7 -6.51 -11.50 -17.63
C GLU A 7 -5.52 -10.33 -17.75
N LEU A 8 -5.04 -9.80 -16.61
CA LEU A 8 -3.99 -8.80 -16.61
C LEU A 8 -2.63 -9.38 -17.01
N LEU A 9 -2.36 -10.65 -16.72
CA LEU A 9 -1.01 -11.22 -16.77
C LEU A 9 -0.43 -11.37 -18.18
N HIS A 10 -1.27 -11.61 -19.20
CA HIS A 10 -0.79 -11.95 -20.54
C HIS A 10 -0.18 -10.77 -21.33
N ASP A 11 -0.54 -9.52 -20.98
CA ASP A 11 0.00 -8.28 -21.56
C ASP A 11 0.63 -7.35 -20.50
N SER A 12 0.83 -7.85 -19.29
CA SER A 12 1.38 -7.05 -18.19
C SER A 12 2.88 -6.86 -18.31
N CYS A 13 3.32 -5.63 -18.03
CA CYS A 13 4.72 -5.36 -17.73
C CYS A 13 5.05 -5.89 -16.31
N ILE A 14 6.02 -6.80 -16.22
CA ILE A 14 6.43 -7.46 -14.98
C ILE A 14 7.89 -7.13 -14.71
N LEU A 15 8.22 -6.81 -13.45
CA LEU A 15 9.57 -6.58 -12.97
C LEU A 15 9.96 -7.69 -11.99
N GLY A 16 10.89 -8.56 -12.36
CA GLY A 16 11.56 -9.47 -11.42
C GLY A 16 12.71 -8.78 -10.71
N ILE A 17 12.87 -9.03 -9.41
CA ILE A 17 13.94 -8.48 -8.58
C ILE A 17 14.53 -9.62 -7.75
N ASP A 18 15.85 -9.62 -7.60
CA ASP A 18 16.59 -10.49 -6.67
C ASP A 18 17.74 -9.70 -6.03
N ILE A 19 18.15 -10.05 -4.81
CA ILE A 19 19.31 -9.42 -4.16
C ILE A 19 20.61 -9.85 -4.85
N TYR A 20 21.34 -8.90 -5.43
CA TYR A 20 22.64 -9.17 -6.04
C TYR A 20 23.77 -9.11 -5.02
N ASN A 21 23.84 -8.01 -4.25
CA ASN A 21 24.71 -7.83 -3.10
C ASN A 21 24.16 -6.70 -2.21
N ARG A 22 24.94 -6.25 -1.22
CA ARG A 22 24.50 -5.16 -0.33
C ARG A 22 24.18 -3.89 -1.15
N ASP A 23 22.90 -3.50 -1.13
CA ASP A 23 22.31 -2.33 -1.79
C ASP A 23 22.19 -2.39 -3.33
N LEU A 24 22.58 -3.49 -3.98
CA LEU A 24 22.35 -3.74 -5.41
C LEU A 24 21.43 -4.94 -5.64
N TYR A 25 20.62 -4.81 -6.68
CA TYR A 25 19.58 -5.76 -7.03
C TYR A 25 19.70 -6.14 -8.50
N ALA A 26 19.63 -7.43 -8.79
CA ALA A 26 19.42 -7.89 -10.14
C ALA A 26 17.96 -7.63 -10.52
N TYR A 27 17.72 -7.25 -11.78
CA TYR A 27 16.38 -7.02 -12.28
C TYR A 27 16.19 -7.55 -13.69
N ALA A 28 14.95 -7.90 -14.01
CA ALA A 28 14.50 -8.20 -15.35
C ALA A 28 13.11 -7.61 -15.60
N ILE A 29 12.90 -7.02 -16.78
CA ILE A 29 11.61 -6.48 -17.23
C ILE A 29 11.08 -7.38 -18.34
N TYR A 30 9.89 -7.94 -18.13
CA TYR A 30 9.13 -8.63 -19.15
C TYR A 30 7.99 -7.74 -19.64
N SER A 31 7.83 -7.68 -20.96
CA SER A 31 6.71 -6.99 -21.60
C SER A 31 6.44 -7.63 -22.95
N SER A 32 5.16 -7.76 -23.31
CA SER A 32 4.75 -8.21 -24.65
C SER A 32 5.40 -9.53 -25.07
N GLY A 33 5.44 -10.51 -24.17
CA GLY A 33 5.92 -11.86 -24.48
C GLY A 33 7.41 -12.12 -24.26
N SER A 34 8.23 -11.10 -24.00
CA SER A 34 9.69 -11.28 -23.88
C SER A 34 10.35 -10.38 -22.83
N ILE A 35 11.59 -10.70 -22.47
CA ILE A 35 12.42 -9.86 -21.61
C ILE A 35 12.95 -8.69 -22.45
N VAL A 36 12.59 -7.47 -22.07
CA VAL A 36 12.92 -6.23 -22.82
C VAL A 36 14.06 -5.41 -22.18
N ASP A 37 14.35 -5.65 -20.90
CA ASP A 37 15.45 -5.00 -20.16
C ASP A 37 15.90 -5.88 -19.00
N LYS A 38 17.18 -5.83 -18.64
CA LYS A 38 17.74 -6.53 -17.48
C LYS A 38 19.08 -5.95 -17.07
N GLY A 39 19.47 -6.16 -15.81
CA GLY A 39 20.80 -5.82 -15.32
C GLY A 39 20.84 -5.71 -13.81
N ILE A 40 21.75 -4.88 -13.32
CA ILE A 40 21.94 -4.61 -11.89
C ILE A 40 21.61 -3.14 -11.62
N ALA A 41 20.88 -2.87 -10.54
CA ALA A 41 20.45 -1.54 -10.17
C ALA A 41 20.45 -1.35 -8.65
N ASN A 42 20.73 -0.14 -8.18
CA ASN A 42 20.46 0.24 -6.79
C ASN A 42 18.97 0.60 -6.59
N SER A 43 18.55 0.83 -5.35
CA SER A 43 17.15 1.16 -5.01
C SER A 43 16.60 2.42 -5.71
N TYR A 44 17.45 3.39 -6.01
CA TYR A 44 17.06 4.62 -6.71
C TYR A 44 16.85 4.37 -8.21
N GLU A 45 17.72 3.59 -8.83
CA GLU A 45 17.62 3.15 -10.22
C GLU A 45 16.41 2.24 -10.42
N LEU A 46 16.16 1.28 -9.53
CA LEU A 46 14.95 0.47 -9.54
C LEU A 46 13.68 1.35 -9.52
N TYR A 47 13.64 2.36 -8.65
CA TYR A 47 12.49 3.27 -8.62
C TYR A 47 12.33 4.06 -9.94
N ARG A 48 13.43 4.41 -10.62
CA ARG A 48 13.37 5.04 -11.95
C ARG A 48 12.87 4.07 -13.02
N LEU A 49 13.32 2.82 -12.99
CA LEU A 49 12.86 1.75 -13.89
C LEU A 49 11.36 1.49 -13.71
N ILE A 50 10.89 1.38 -12.47
CA ILE A 50 9.45 1.24 -12.15
C ILE A 50 8.64 2.41 -12.71
N LYS A 51 9.13 3.65 -12.61
CA LYS A 51 8.43 4.80 -13.20
C LYS A 51 8.41 4.80 -14.73
N ARG A 52 9.49 4.30 -15.36
CA ARG A 52 9.65 4.21 -16.81
C ARG A 52 8.72 3.14 -17.39
N TYR A 53 8.87 1.91 -16.91
CA TYR A 53 8.17 0.73 -17.44
C TYR A 53 6.77 0.53 -16.87
N ARG A 54 6.46 1.16 -15.72
CA ARG A 54 5.16 1.08 -15.03
C ARG A 54 4.67 -0.36 -14.88
N PRO A 55 5.47 -1.25 -14.28
CA PRO A 55 5.07 -2.64 -14.12
C PRO A 55 3.79 -2.73 -13.29
N SER A 56 2.88 -3.60 -13.71
CA SER A 56 1.70 -3.95 -12.93
C SER A 56 2.07 -4.93 -11.81
N ILE A 57 3.18 -5.66 -11.97
CA ILE A 57 3.65 -6.69 -11.05
C ILE A 57 5.14 -6.54 -10.76
N ILE A 58 5.51 -6.69 -9.48
CA ILE A 58 6.87 -6.98 -9.06
C ILE A 58 6.92 -8.43 -8.58
N ALA A 59 7.75 -9.25 -9.21
CA ALA A 59 7.98 -10.65 -8.87
C ALA A 59 9.24 -10.79 -8.02
N ILE A 60 9.14 -11.50 -6.89
CA ILE A 60 10.22 -11.75 -5.94
C ILE A 60 10.21 -13.22 -5.52
N ASP A 61 11.34 -13.73 -5.06
CA ASP A 61 11.44 -15.07 -4.50
C ASP A 61 10.94 -15.10 -3.04
N ASN A 62 11.15 -14.01 -2.30
CA ASN A 62 10.89 -13.88 -0.88
C ASN A 62 10.50 -12.44 -0.53
N VAL A 63 9.44 -12.28 0.26
CA VAL A 63 9.02 -10.95 0.74
C VAL A 63 10.12 -10.18 1.49
N ARG A 64 11.10 -10.86 2.07
CA ARG A 64 12.22 -10.20 2.76
C ARG A 64 13.01 -9.29 1.83
N GLU A 65 13.18 -9.67 0.56
CA GLU A 65 13.95 -8.88 -0.40
C GLU A 65 13.39 -7.47 -0.57
N ILE A 66 12.07 -7.34 -0.77
CA ILE A 66 11.44 -6.04 -0.96
C ILE A 66 11.44 -5.20 0.33
N LEU A 67 11.45 -5.85 1.50
CA LEU A 67 11.58 -5.18 2.79
C LEU A 67 13.01 -4.67 3.03
N GLU A 68 14.01 -5.41 2.56
CA GLU A 68 15.44 -5.06 2.65
C GLU A 68 15.81 -3.84 1.79
N ILE A 69 15.14 -3.63 0.64
CA ILE A 69 15.25 -2.36 -0.13
C ILE A 69 14.90 -1.14 0.75
N GLY A 70 14.03 -1.35 1.73
CA GLY A 70 13.79 -0.42 2.83
C GLY A 70 12.39 0.21 2.82
N ARG A 71 11.94 0.62 4.01
CA ARG A 71 10.60 1.19 4.24
C ARG A 71 10.29 2.39 3.35
N ASP A 72 11.31 3.19 3.03
CA ASP A 72 11.13 4.36 2.18
C ASP A 72 10.88 4.01 0.71
N PHE A 73 11.39 2.88 0.24
CA PHE A 73 11.06 2.36 -1.08
C PHE A 73 9.57 1.98 -1.17
N ILE A 74 9.07 1.20 -0.20
CA ILE A 74 7.65 0.80 -0.12
C ILE A 74 6.72 2.02 -0.03
N LYS A 75 7.11 3.05 0.76
CA LYS A 75 6.38 4.33 0.81
C LYS A 75 6.39 5.07 -0.53
N LYS A 76 7.50 5.04 -1.28
CA LYS A 76 7.56 5.64 -2.62
C LYS A 76 6.63 4.90 -3.59
N LEU A 77 6.61 3.56 -3.55
CA LEU A 77 5.69 2.75 -4.36
C LEU A 77 4.22 3.06 -4.04
N ALA A 78 3.88 3.23 -2.76
CA ALA A 78 2.53 3.57 -2.32
C ALA A 78 1.98 4.86 -2.98
N LYS A 79 2.87 5.80 -3.27
CA LYS A 79 2.57 7.13 -3.86
C LYS A 79 2.53 7.13 -5.38
N LEU A 80 2.89 6.02 -6.04
CA LEU A 80 2.88 5.96 -7.49
C LEU A 80 1.46 6.16 -8.04
N PRO A 81 1.33 6.78 -9.22
CA PRO A 81 0.04 7.06 -9.84
C PRO A 81 -0.66 5.82 -10.41
N PHE A 82 -0.02 4.66 -10.34
CA PHE A 82 -0.54 3.35 -10.72
C PHE A 82 -0.38 2.38 -9.53
N THR A 83 -1.08 1.26 -9.62
CA THR A 83 -1.01 0.17 -8.64
C THR A 83 0.01 -0.86 -9.11
N ILE A 84 0.76 -1.41 -8.17
CA ILE A 84 1.71 -2.49 -8.40
C ILE A 84 1.32 -3.61 -7.43
N ASN A 85 1.12 -4.81 -7.96
CA ASN A 85 0.97 -6.01 -7.16
C ASN A 85 2.35 -6.63 -6.94
N ILE A 86 2.59 -7.15 -5.75
CA ILE A 86 3.83 -7.88 -5.46
C ILE A 86 3.46 -9.35 -5.41
N ILE A 87 4.18 -10.18 -6.17
CA ILE A 87 3.96 -11.62 -6.24
C ILE A 87 5.22 -12.29 -5.70
N GLN A 88 5.05 -13.09 -4.66
CA GLN A 88 6.07 -14.03 -4.24
C GLN A 88 5.89 -15.31 -5.06
N VAL A 89 6.79 -15.57 -5.99
CA VAL A 89 6.68 -16.66 -6.98
C VAL A 89 6.79 -18.03 -6.32
N THR A 90 7.65 -18.16 -5.31
CA THR A 90 7.87 -19.40 -4.56
C THR A 90 6.66 -19.83 -3.72
N MET A 91 5.76 -18.89 -3.39
CA MET A 91 4.54 -19.16 -2.62
C MET A 91 3.41 -19.56 -3.57
N ILE A 92 3.33 -20.82 -3.98
CA ILE A 92 2.33 -21.27 -4.96
C ILE A 92 0.89 -21.16 -4.45
N GLU A 93 0.70 -21.31 -3.14
CA GLU A 93 -0.56 -21.13 -2.42
C GLU A 93 -0.23 -20.54 -1.03
N PRO A 94 -1.13 -19.77 -0.39
CA PRO A 94 -0.87 -19.24 0.95
C PRO A 94 -0.46 -20.33 1.95
N GLY A 95 0.78 -20.26 2.44
CA GLY A 95 1.36 -21.22 3.38
C GLY A 95 2.10 -22.41 2.75
N LYS A 96 2.19 -22.48 1.41
CA LYS A 96 2.89 -23.55 0.69
C LYS A 96 3.97 -22.96 -0.22
N GLU A 97 5.22 -23.09 0.20
CA GLU A 97 6.39 -22.65 -0.56
C GLU A 97 7.05 -23.82 -1.32
N ILE A 98 7.50 -23.53 -2.54
CA ILE A 98 8.33 -24.41 -3.38
C ILE A 98 9.60 -23.63 -3.75
N SER A 99 10.75 -24.30 -3.77
CA SER A 99 12.00 -23.66 -4.18
C SER A 99 11.93 -23.18 -5.63
N LEU A 100 12.62 -22.08 -5.93
CA LEU A 100 12.60 -21.50 -7.26
C LEU A 100 13.17 -22.46 -8.31
N GLU A 101 14.21 -23.24 -7.97
CA GLU A 101 14.82 -24.23 -8.86
C GLU A 101 13.80 -25.30 -9.28
N ASN A 102 12.98 -25.78 -8.35
CA ASN A 102 11.94 -26.76 -8.65
C ASN A 102 10.87 -26.15 -9.56
N LEU A 103 10.46 -24.91 -9.30
CA LEU A 103 9.49 -24.21 -10.17
C LEU A 103 10.05 -24.01 -11.58
N VAL A 104 11.31 -23.60 -11.71
CA VAL A 104 12.00 -23.46 -13.00
C VAL A 104 12.06 -24.79 -13.74
N LYS A 105 12.41 -25.87 -13.04
CA LYS A 105 12.46 -27.22 -13.61
C LYS A 105 11.09 -27.71 -14.08
N GLU A 106 10.06 -27.55 -13.26
CA GLU A 106 8.72 -28.07 -13.54
C GLU A 106 7.95 -27.24 -14.59
N ARG A 107 8.19 -25.93 -14.65
CA ARG A 107 7.36 -25.00 -15.43
C ARG A 107 8.05 -24.45 -16.67
N LEU A 108 9.39 -24.38 -16.64
CA LEU A 108 10.19 -23.90 -17.77
C LEU A 108 11.01 -25.03 -18.41
N ASN A 109 10.99 -26.25 -17.84
CA ASN A 109 11.78 -27.41 -18.28
C ASN A 109 13.30 -27.13 -18.32
N ILE A 110 13.80 -26.31 -17.38
CA ILE A 110 15.22 -25.98 -17.26
C ILE A 110 15.73 -26.58 -15.95
N ASP A 111 16.72 -27.48 -16.03
CA ASP A 111 17.35 -28.04 -14.83
C ASP A 111 18.50 -27.13 -14.38
N VAL A 112 18.29 -26.42 -13.26
CA VAL A 112 19.27 -25.48 -12.70
C VAL A 112 19.69 -25.97 -11.33
N ARG A 113 21.01 -26.16 -11.14
CA ARG A 113 21.57 -26.59 -9.85
C ARG A 113 21.77 -25.45 -8.86
N LYS A 114 22.05 -24.25 -9.37
CA LYS A 114 22.25 -23.04 -8.58
C LYS A 114 21.89 -21.83 -9.43
N LEU A 115 21.08 -20.96 -8.88
CA LEU A 115 20.68 -19.72 -9.51
C LEU A 115 21.60 -18.58 -9.07
N ASP A 116 22.15 -17.85 -10.04
CA ASP A 116 22.74 -16.53 -9.79
C ASP A 116 21.65 -15.46 -9.83
N PRO A 117 21.85 -14.29 -9.19
CA PRO A 117 20.78 -13.30 -9.06
C PRO A 117 20.20 -12.76 -10.38
N GLU A 118 21.01 -12.67 -11.44
CA GLU A 118 20.52 -12.21 -12.74
C GLU A 118 19.58 -13.26 -13.37
N SER A 119 19.97 -14.53 -13.31
CA SER A 119 19.11 -15.64 -13.73
C SER A 119 17.85 -15.72 -12.88
N THR A 120 17.96 -15.54 -11.56
CA THR A 120 16.82 -15.51 -10.62
C THR A 120 15.80 -14.45 -11.05
N ALA A 121 16.23 -13.20 -11.26
CA ALA A 121 15.33 -12.12 -11.65
C ALA A 121 14.58 -12.43 -12.96
N ILE A 122 15.25 -13.06 -13.94
CA ILE A 122 14.61 -13.50 -15.19
C ILE A 122 13.55 -14.56 -14.92
N TYR A 123 13.89 -15.63 -14.19
CA TYR A 123 12.96 -16.72 -13.95
C TYR A 123 11.77 -16.32 -13.09
N LEU A 124 11.97 -15.47 -12.09
CA LEU A 124 10.86 -14.87 -11.32
C LEU A 124 9.87 -14.16 -12.24
N THR A 125 10.39 -13.40 -13.20
CA THR A 125 9.56 -12.67 -14.16
C THR A 125 8.78 -13.62 -15.07
N LEU A 126 9.43 -14.66 -15.59
CA LEU A 126 8.81 -15.66 -16.48
C LEU A 126 7.77 -16.52 -15.77
N LEU A 127 8.02 -16.94 -14.53
CA LEU A 127 7.07 -17.72 -13.75
C LEU A 127 5.86 -16.85 -13.36
N ALA A 128 6.10 -15.59 -12.96
CA ALA A 128 5.02 -14.66 -12.67
C ALA A 128 4.15 -14.38 -13.91
N SER A 129 4.72 -14.31 -15.12
CA SER A 129 3.92 -14.14 -16.36
C SER A 129 3.02 -15.34 -16.66
N GLN A 130 3.38 -16.53 -16.15
CA GLN A 130 2.54 -17.73 -16.19
C GLN A 130 1.50 -17.79 -15.05
N GLY A 131 1.41 -16.75 -14.22
CA GLY A 131 0.48 -16.70 -13.08
C GLY A 131 0.88 -17.58 -11.91
N ILE A 132 2.18 -17.85 -11.75
CA ILE A 132 2.71 -18.64 -10.62
C ILE A 132 3.03 -17.71 -9.45
N GLY A 133 2.58 -18.11 -8.27
CA GLY A 133 2.89 -17.46 -7.00
C GLY A 133 1.66 -16.98 -6.25
N SER A 134 1.89 -16.19 -5.20
CA SER A 134 0.84 -15.59 -4.38
C SER A 134 1.08 -14.09 -4.20
N ILE A 135 -0.01 -13.34 -4.11
CA ILE A 135 0.03 -11.90 -3.92
C ILE A 135 0.43 -11.58 -2.49
N VAL A 136 1.47 -10.78 -2.35
CA VAL A 136 1.89 -10.18 -1.09
C VAL A 136 1.09 -8.90 -0.86
N LYS A 137 0.19 -8.91 0.12
CA LYS A 137 -0.63 -7.75 0.50
C LYS A 137 0.21 -6.80 1.38
N LEU A 138 1.00 -5.92 0.75
CA LEU A 138 1.78 -4.89 1.45
C LEU A 138 0.99 -3.64 1.83
N TYR A 139 -0.23 -3.49 1.30
CA TYR A 139 -1.08 -2.34 1.55
C TYR A 139 -2.43 -2.78 2.10
N GLU A 140 -3.03 -1.96 2.95
CA GLU A 140 -4.42 -2.09 3.33
C GLU A 140 -5.32 -1.78 2.12
N PRO A 141 -6.55 -2.34 2.07
CA PRO A 141 -7.50 -2.05 0.99
C PRO A 141 -7.96 -0.58 0.94
N GLU A 142 -7.80 0.15 2.05
CA GLU A 142 -8.10 1.58 2.13
C GLU A 142 -7.04 2.47 1.47
N THR A 143 -7.51 3.62 1.02
CA THR A 143 -6.67 4.66 0.42
C THR A 143 -6.66 5.89 1.30
N LYS A 144 -5.49 6.47 1.50
CA LYS A 144 -5.32 7.73 2.21
C LYS A 144 -5.29 8.90 1.23
N ILE A 145 -6.15 9.89 1.43
CA ILE A 145 -6.08 11.19 0.73
C ILE A 145 -5.60 12.23 1.74
N ILE A 146 -4.48 12.88 1.44
CA ILE A 146 -3.86 13.87 2.32
C ILE A 146 -3.95 15.24 1.65
N ILE A 147 -4.69 16.15 2.26
CA ILE A 147 -4.73 17.56 1.91
C ILE A 147 -3.80 18.28 2.89
N LYS A 148 -2.78 18.97 2.37
CA LYS A 148 -1.81 19.68 3.20
C LYS A 148 -1.46 21.04 2.61
N ALA A 149 -1.44 22.07 3.43
CA ALA A 149 -0.87 23.37 3.07
C ALA A 149 0.64 23.23 2.77
N SER A 150 1.08 23.77 1.64
CA SER A 150 2.46 23.66 1.12
C SER A 150 3.40 24.76 1.63
N ILE A 151 2.87 25.89 2.11
CA ILE A 151 3.66 27.07 2.50
C ILE A 151 3.65 27.23 4.01
N SER A 152 4.81 27.20 4.68
CA SER A 152 4.89 27.56 6.10
C SER A 152 4.88 29.08 6.26
N THR A 153 4.03 29.60 7.14
CA THR A 153 3.97 31.03 7.51
C THR A 153 4.80 31.37 8.73
N SER A 154 5.89 30.65 8.94
CA SER A 154 6.76 30.81 10.12
C SER A 154 7.47 32.16 10.15
N GLN A 155 7.64 32.87 9.02
CA GLN A 155 8.19 34.22 9.02
C GLN A 155 7.08 35.27 9.19
N GLY A 156 7.28 36.17 10.17
CA GLY A 156 6.28 37.17 10.59
C GLY A 156 6.00 38.27 9.57
N GLY A 157 4.86 38.95 9.72
CA GLY A 157 4.45 40.09 8.88
C GLY A 157 3.00 40.50 9.12
N MET A 158 2.66 41.76 8.83
CA MET A 158 1.31 42.32 9.07
C MET A 158 0.18 41.61 8.28
N SER A 159 0.51 40.83 7.25
CA SER A 159 -0.45 40.09 6.41
C SER A 159 -0.62 38.60 6.78
N ARG A 160 0.07 38.11 7.81
CA ARG A 160 0.12 36.68 8.17
C ARG A 160 -1.25 36.05 8.42
N ASN A 161 -2.09 36.70 9.25
CA ASN A 161 -3.41 36.17 9.60
C ASN A 161 -4.35 36.09 8.39
N ARG A 162 -4.25 37.04 7.45
CA ARG A 162 -5.01 37.01 6.20
C ARG A 162 -4.59 35.81 5.33
N PHE A 163 -3.29 35.57 5.22
CA PHE A 163 -2.76 34.46 4.44
C PHE A 163 -3.12 33.09 5.05
N GLU A 164 -3.01 32.95 6.37
CA GLU A 164 -3.46 31.73 7.09
C GLU A 164 -4.94 31.44 6.86
N ARG A 165 -5.80 32.46 6.95
CA ARG A 165 -7.23 32.33 6.67
C ARG A 165 -7.48 31.90 5.24
N ASN A 166 -6.81 32.51 4.26
CA ASN A 166 -6.97 32.14 2.85
C ASN A 166 -6.57 30.68 2.60
N ILE A 167 -5.46 30.21 3.18
CA ILE A 167 -5.06 28.80 3.11
C ILE A 167 -6.12 27.91 3.74
N ALA A 168 -6.60 28.24 4.94
CA ALA A 168 -7.61 27.44 5.64
C ALA A 168 -8.91 27.35 4.85
N HIS A 169 -9.37 28.45 4.25
CA HIS A 169 -10.51 28.46 3.34
C HIS A 169 -10.29 27.54 2.15
N ARG A 170 -9.10 27.60 1.52
CA ARG A 170 -8.78 26.75 0.38
C ARG A 170 -8.72 25.27 0.74
N VAL A 171 -8.11 24.93 1.87
CA VAL A 171 -8.08 23.55 2.38
C VAL A 171 -9.50 23.06 2.64
N LYS A 172 -10.34 23.88 3.30
CA LYS A 172 -11.74 23.56 3.56
C LYS A 172 -12.53 23.32 2.27
N GLN A 173 -12.37 24.19 1.28
CA GLN A 173 -13.03 24.04 -0.02
C GLN A 173 -12.67 22.71 -0.70
N ILE A 174 -11.37 22.37 -0.73
CA ILE A 174 -10.91 21.09 -1.30
C ILE A 174 -11.48 19.89 -0.54
N VAL A 175 -11.55 19.98 0.80
CA VAL A 175 -12.17 18.94 1.63
C VAL A 175 -13.64 18.77 1.29
N ASP A 176 -14.39 19.87 1.18
CA ASP A 176 -15.82 19.84 0.86
C ASP A 176 -16.08 19.29 -0.55
N ASP A 177 -15.21 19.62 -1.52
CA ASP A 177 -15.29 19.08 -2.88
C ASP A 177 -15.01 17.57 -2.91
N ILE A 178 -13.98 17.09 -2.20
CA ILE A 178 -13.67 15.67 -2.07
C ILE A 178 -14.82 14.92 -1.40
N LYS A 179 -15.36 15.47 -0.31
CA LYS A 179 -16.51 14.91 0.41
C LYS A 179 -17.71 14.74 -0.53
N ARG A 180 -18.06 15.78 -1.29
CA ARG A 180 -19.16 15.72 -2.28
C ARG A 180 -18.95 14.62 -3.32
N VAL A 181 -17.73 14.44 -3.81
CA VAL A 181 -17.39 13.37 -4.77
C VAL A 181 -17.54 11.99 -4.13
N LEU A 182 -17.04 11.77 -2.91
CA LEU A 182 -17.15 10.49 -2.21
C LEU A 182 -18.61 10.15 -1.86
N ASP A 183 -19.35 11.12 -1.32
CA ASP A 183 -20.76 10.98 -0.94
C ASP A 183 -21.65 10.65 -2.15
N SER A 184 -21.46 11.35 -3.28
CA SER A 184 -22.21 11.10 -4.51
C SER A 184 -21.97 9.71 -5.11
N HIS A 185 -20.81 9.11 -4.83
CA HIS A 185 -20.46 7.74 -5.25
C HIS A 185 -20.70 6.70 -4.14
N ARG A 186 -21.27 7.10 -3.00
CA ARG A 186 -21.52 6.24 -1.82
C ARG A 186 -20.28 5.52 -1.32
N ILE A 187 -19.13 6.20 -1.36
CA ILE A 187 -17.86 5.66 -0.86
C ILE A 187 -17.67 6.13 0.58
N ASP A 188 -17.63 5.17 1.52
CA ASP A 188 -17.44 5.45 2.94
C ASP A 188 -16.00 5.93 3.22
N TYR A 189 -15.84 6.80 4.21
CA TYR A 189 -14.54 7.33 4.63
C TYR A 189 -14.53 7.81 6.08
N ASP A 190 -13.34 7.91 6.66
CA ASP A 190 -13.08 8.68 7.89
C ASP A 190 -12.35 9.98 7.54
N LEU A 191 -12.72 11.08 8.19
CA LEU A 191 -12.11 12.40 7.97
C LEU A 191 -11.49 12.93 9.25
N PHE A 192 -10.19 13.22 9.19
CA PHE A 192 -9.42 13.77 10.30
C PHE A 192 -8.89 15.14 9.91
N TYR A 193 -9.23 16.15 10.69
CA TYR A 193 -8.63 17.49 10.56
C TYR A 193 -7.38 17.57 11.41
N GLN A 194 -6.28 18.07 10.85
CA GLN A 194 -5.08 18.34 11.60
C GLN A 194 -4.75 19.83 11.54
N SER A 195 -4.85 20.47 12.71
CA SER A 195 -4.55 21.87 12.96
C SER A 195 -3.24 21.95 13.73
N ASP A 196 -2.14 22.26 13.02
CA ASP A 196 -0.85 22.55 13.66
C ASP A 196 -0.80 23.99 14.25
N SER A 197 -1.87 24.79 14.07
CA SER A 197 -2.10 26.16 14.57
C SER A 197 -3.60 26.38 14.82
N GLU A 198 -4.03 27.60 15.22
CA GLU A 198 -5.45 27.98 15.30
C GLU A 198 -6.22 27.83 13.97
N ALA A 199 -5.53 27.63 12.83
CA ALA A 199 -6.12 27.53 11.51
C ALA A 199 -6.04 26.11 10.92
N LEU A 200 -7.06 25.72 10.14
CA LEU A 200 -7.09 24.46 9.41
C LEU A 200 -5.99 24.43 8.34
N ARG A 201 -4.98 23.57 8.51
CA ARG A 201 -3.85 23.46 7.57
C ARG A 201 -3.75 22.13 6.85
N SER A 202 -4.41 21.11 7.38
CA SER A 202 -4.42 19.79 6.77
C SER A 202 -5.66 18.99 7.14
N ALA A 203 -6.01 18.09 6.23
CA ALA A 203 -7.06 17.11 6.43
C ALA A 203 -6.63 15.79 5.80
N THR A 204 -7.02 14.68 6.43
CA THR A 204 -6.74 13.33 5.94
C THR A 204 -8.04 12.57 5.84
N PHE A 205 -8.32 12.05 4.65
CA PHE A 205 -9.35 11.03 4.46
C PHE A 205 -8.71 9.64 4.53
N ILE A 206 -9.36 8.72 5.24
CA ILE A 206 -9.14 7.29 5.08
C ILE A 206 -10.37 6.74 4.36
N VAL A 207 -10.21 6.46 3.07
CA VAL A 207 -11.30 6.10 2.16
C VAL A 207 -11.35 4.58 2.05
N TYR A 208 -12.52 3.99 2.28
CA TYR A 208 -12.78 2.55 2.23
C TYR A 208 -12.93 2.05 0.79
N ALA A 209 -11.96 2.39 -0.06
CA ALA A 209 -11.87 1.96 -1.45
C ALA A 209 -10.41 1.88 -1.91
N SER A 210 -10.18 1.05 -2.94
CA SER A 210 -8.84 0.86 -3.51
C SER A 210 -8.31 2.13 -4.18
N LYS A 211 -6.98 2.26 -4.25
CA LYS A 211 -6.31 3.43 -4.83
C LYS A 211 -6.74 3.67 -6.28
N ALA A 212 -7.00 2.60 -7.04
CA ALA A 212 -7.47 2.69 -8.42
C ALA A 212 -8.85 3.37 -8.50
N ILE A 213 -9.80 2.96 -7.66
CA ILE A 213 -11.14 3.56 -7.58
C ILE A 213 -11.02 5.03 -7.16
N VAL A 214 -10.29 5.32 -6.08
CA VAL A 214 -10.14 6.70 -5.59
C VAL A 214 -9.51 7.60 -6.64
N ARG A 215 -8.49 7.14 -7.38
CA ARG A 215 -7.84 7.93 -8.45
C ARG A 215 -8.71 8.12 -9.71
N SER A 216 -9.70 7.26 -9.92
CA SER A 216 -10.68 7.45 -10.99
C SER A 216 -11.56 8.68 -10.72
N LEU A 217 -11.88 8.93 -9.45
CA LEU A 217 -12.79 10.00 -9.01
C LEU A 217 -12.06 11.28 -8.58
N ILE A 218 -10.94 11.17 -7.89
CA ILE A 218 -10.23 12.28 -7.27
C ILE A 218 -8.82 12.36 -7.87
N LYS A 219 -8.45 13.54 -8.35
CA LYS A 219 -7.12 13.80 -8.92
C LYS A 219 -6.20 14.43 -7.87
N PRO A 220 -4.90 14.08 -7.86
CA PRO A 220 -3.93 14.76 -7.01
C PRO A 220 -3.78 16.22 -7.44
N ILE A 221 -3.60 17.11 -6.47
CA ILE A 221 -3.38 18.55 -6.67
C ILE A 221 -1.97 18.87 -6.19
N ARG A 222 -1.25 19.67 -6.97
CA ARG A 222 0.03 20.25 -6.55
C ARG A 222 0.05 21.72 -6.93
N SER A 223 -0.52 22.56 -6.08
CA SER A 223 -0.42 24.01 -6.19
C SER A 223 0.65 24.56 -5.26
N ILE A 224 0.91 25.87 -5.39
CA ILE A 224 1.93 26.55 -4.60
C ILE A 224 1.61 26.52 -3.10
N ASP A 225 0.33 26.53 -2.75
CA ASP A 225 -0.21 26.72 -1.41
C ASP A 225 -0.85 25.46 -0.82
N VAL A 226 -1.34 24.52 -1.64
CA VAL A 226 -1.95 23.27 -1.19
C VAL A 226 -1.49 22.10 -2.05
N LYS A 227 -1.32 20.95 -1.40
CA LYS A 227 -1.04 19.67 -2.04
C LYS A 227 -2.09 18.65 -1.61
N VAL A 228 -2.63 17.93 -2.59
CA VAL A 228 -3.46 16.73 -2.38
C VAL A 228 -2.70 15.52 -2.88
N SER A 229 -2.34 14.60 -1.99
CA SER A 229 -1.76 13.30 -2.34
C SER A 229 -2.74 12.17 -2.09
N ILE A 230 -2.64 11.12 -2.90
CA ILE A 230 -3.44 9.90 -2.81
C ILE A 230 -2.44 8.75 -2.68
N GLU A 231 -2.49 8.04 -1.57
CA GLU A 231 -1.47 7.06 -1.17
C GLU A 231 -2.13 5.78 -0.68
N SER A 232 -1.60 4.62 -1.06
CA SER A 232 -1.96 3.34 -0.41
C SER A 232 -1.44 3.32 1.03
N ILE A 233 -2.19 2.73 1.96
CA ILE A 233 -1.76 2.63 3.37
C ILE A 233 -0.91 1.36 3.53
N PRO A 234 0.38 1.43 3.90
CA PRO A 234 1.17 0.23 4.17
C PRO A 234 0.57 -0.58 5.31
N THR A 235 0.51 -1.90 5.16
CA THR A 235 0.07 -2.78 6.24
C THR A 235 1.17 -2.93 7.30
N GLN A 236 0.77 -3.32 8.51
CA GLN A 236 1.70 -3.67 9.59
C GLN A 236 2.12 -5.14 9.56
N THR A 237 1.34 -6.00 8.89
CA THR A 237 1.54 -7.45 8.86
C THR A 237 1.47 -7.94 7.43
N ILE A 238 2.46 -8.71 6.99
CA ILE A 238 2.46 -9.31 5.66
C ILE A 238 1.39 -10.40 5.61
N ARG A 239 0.50 -10.31 4.63
CA ARG A 239 -0.53 -11.31 4.34
C ARG A 239 -0.37 -11.79 2.90
N TYR A 240 -0.74 -13.04 2.66
CA TYR A 240 -0.74 -13.63 1.33
C TYR A 240 -2.18 -13.84 0.87
N ALA A 241 -2.40 -13.68 -0.44
CA ALA A 241 -3.63 -14.05 -1.10
C ALA A 241 -3.28 -14.85 -2.36
N ALA A 242 -4.06 -15.87 -2.67
CA ALA A 242 -3.90 -16.56 -3.96
C ALA A 242 -4.16 -15.57 -5.12
N ILE A 243 -3.55 -15.81 -6.28
CA ILE A 243 -3.73 -14.94 -7.46
C ILE A 243 -5.20 -14.87 -7.91
N ASN A 244 -5.98 -15.92 -7.63
CA ASN A 244 -7.42 -16.03 -7.95
C ASN A 244 -8.34 -15.70 -6.75
N TYR A 245 -7.81 -15.12 -5.68
CA TYR A 245 -8.55 -14.94 -4.43
C TYR A 245 -9.53 -13.76 -4.47
N ASP A 246 -10.77 -14.00 -4.03
CA ASP A 246 -11.76 -12.95 -3.74
C ASP A 246 -11.53 -12.40 -2.31
N GLU A 247 -11.35 -11.08 -2.19
CA GLU A 247 -11.05 -10.38 -0.92
C GLU A 247 -12.17 -10.47 0.13
N ARG A 248 -13.33 -11.05 -0.21
CA ARG A 248 -14.47 -11.21 0.71
C ARG A 248 -14.25 -12.27 1.80
N THR A 249 -13.19 -13.05 1.73
CA THR A 249 -12.98 -14.23 2.60
C THR A 249 -11.88 -14.03 3.65
N VAL A 250 -11.75 -12.82 4.23
CA VAL A 250 -10.86 -12.68 5.40
C VAL A 250 -11.56 -13.28 6.61
N GLU A 251 -11.33 -14.58 6.82
CA GLU A 251 -11.53 -15.21 8.12
C GLU A 251 -10.48 -14.65 9.07
N THR A 252 -10.83 -13.56 9.76
CA THR A 252 -10.20 -13.28 11.05
C THR A 252 -10.52 -14.47 11.94
N SER A 253 -9.51 -15.08 12.55
CA SER A 253 -9.70 -16.00 13.66
C SER A 253 -10.33 -15.22 14.81
N ILE A 254 -11.66 -15.13 14.80
CA ILE A 254 -12.45 -14.46 15.83
C ILE A 254 -12.21 -15.24 17.11
N ARG A 255 -11.73 -14.55 18.15
CA ARG A 255 -11.72 -15.13 19.50
C ARG A 255 -13.13 -15.00 20.05
N ASP A 256 -13.71 -16.10 20.52
CA ASP A 256 -15.09 -16.18 21.04
C ASP A 256 -15.33 -15.42 22.37
N ARG A 257 -14.43 -14.53 22.79
CA ARG A 257 -14.58 -13.79 24.04
C ARG A 257 -15.14 -12.40 23.79
N TYR A 258 -16.11 -11.99 24.60
CA TYR A 258 -16.62 -10.63 24.59
C TYR A 258 -15.64 -9.66 25.26
N VAL A 259 -15.54 -8.45 24.72
CA VAL A 259 -14.71 -7.37 25.28
C VAL A 259 -15.50 -6.08 25.45
N ILE A 260 -15.12 -5.27 26.44
CA ILE A 260 -15.61 -3.91 26.62
C ILE A 260 -14.60 -2.96 25.99
N VAL A 261 -15.05 -2.03 25.15
CA VAL A 261 -14.17 -1.08 24.46
C VAL A 261 -14.52 0.34 24.84
N GLY A 262 -13.58 1.04 25.49
CA GLY A 262 -13.60 2.48 25.66
C GLY A 262 -12.92 3.15 24.47
N VAL A 263 -13.58 4.16 23.88
CA VAL A 263 -13.04 4.94 22.75
C VAL A 263 -13.08 6.42 23.12
N ASP A 264 -11.93 7.08 23.05
CA ASP A 264 -11.80 8.53 23.16
C ASP A 264 -11.43 9.12 21.79
N PRO A 265 -12.40 9.63 21.00
CA PRO A 265 -12.18 10.05 19.62
C PRO A 265 -11.51 11.42 19.52
N GLY A 266 -10.67 11.58 18.50
CA GLY A 266 -9.99 12.83 18.21
C GLY A 266 -8.92 12.65 17.13
N ILE A 267 -8.06 13.67 16.95
CA ILE A 267 -6.88 13.56 16.07
C ILE A 267 -6.00 12.40 16.53
N VAL A 268 -5.79 12.31 17.85
CA VAL A 268 -5.27 11.11 18.52
C VAL A 268 -6.48 10.43 19.14
N THR A 269 -6.76 9.21 18.70
CA THR A 269 -7.84 8.39 19.30
C THR A 269 -7.23 7.47 20.34
N GLY A 270 -7.80 7.47 21.55
CA GLY A 270 -7.52 6.49 22.60
C GLY A 270 -8.46 5.29 22.49
N LEU A 271 -7.92 4.09 22.70
CA LEU A 271 -8.65 2.84 22.73
C LEU A 271 -8.26 2.05 24.00
N ALA A 272 -9.25 1.69 24.80
CA ALA A 272 -9.07 0.80 25.94
C ALA A 272 -9.93 -0.46 25.75
N ILE A 273 -9.30 -1.62 25.79
CA ILE A 273 -9.97 -2.92 25.65
C ILE A 273 -9.89 -3.64 26.97
N LEU A 274 -11.04 -4.05 27.51
CA LEU A 274 -11.17 -4.76 28.78
C LEU A 274 -11.94 -6.06 28.61
N ASP A 275 -11.72 -7.01 29.52
CA ASP A 275 -12.64 -8.14 29.67
C ASP A 275 -13.91 -7.73 30.44
N LEU A 276 -14.87 -8.64 30.57
CA LEU A 276 -16.12 -8.39 31.29
C LEU A 276 -15.94 -8.20 32.81
N ASN A 277 -14.77 -8.55 33.36
CA ASN A 277 -14.43 -8.34 34.76
C ASN A 277 -13.77 -6.97 35.00
N GLY A 278 -13.58 -6.17 33.94
CA GLY A 278 -12.92 -4.87 34.01
C GLY A 278 -11.39 -4.95 34.02
N ASN A 279 -10.79 -6.10 33.70
CA ASN A 279 -9.35 -6.20 33.53
C ASN A 279 -8.94 -5.60 32.19
N ILE A 280 -7.92 -4.73 32.19
CA ILE A 280 -7.38 -4.13 30.96
C ILE A 280 -6.63 -5.21 30.17
N LEU A 281 -7.13 -5.52 28.98
CA LEU A 281 -6.48 -6.42 28.02
C LEU A 281 -5.48 -5.67 27.13
N HIS A 282 -5.83 -4.43 26.75
CA HIS A 282 -4.98 -3.61 25.89
C HIS A 282 -5.31 -2.11 25.99
N LEU A 283 -4.28 -1.27 25.88
CA LEU A 283 -4.41 0.18 25.70
C LEU A 283 -3.66 0.58 24.43
N TYR A 284 -4.33 1.36 23.58
CA TYR A 284 -3.74 1.86 22.35
C TYR A 284 -4.08 3.34 22.18
N SER A 285 -3.13 4.11 21.65
CA SER A 285 -3.39 5.47 21.16
C SER A 285 -2.70 5.69 19.83
N GLY A 286 -3.38 6.39 18.92
CA GLY A 286 -2.85 6.59 17.58
C GLY A 286 -3.46 7.80 16.88
N LYS A 287 -2.65 8.48 16.06
CA LYS A 287 -3.15 9.55 15.19
C LYS A 287 -3.94 8.99 14.02
N ASN A 288 -5.06 9.61 13.69
CA ASN A 288 -5.93 9.25 12.55
C ASN A 288 -6.31 7.75 12.57
N LEU A 289 -6.75 7.25 13.73
CA LEU A 289 -7.16 5.86 13.89
C LEU A 289 -8.46 5.62 13.12
N SER A 290 -8.41 4.87 12.01
CA SER A 290 -9.61 4.53 11.23
C SER A 290 -10.50 3.54 11.97
N ARG A 291 -11.80 3.54 11.64
CA ARG A 291 -12.76 2.54 12.15
C ARG A 291 -12.28 1.12 11.91
N ARG A 292 -11.84 0.79 10.70
CA ARG A 292 -11.34 -0.57 10.40
C ARG A 292 -10.10 -0.93 11.22
N LYS A 293 -9.16 0.01 11.42
CA LYS A 293 -7.97 -0.28 12.23
C LYS A 293 -8.32 -0.46 13.70
N ALA A 294 -9.26 0.33 14.23
CA ALA A 294 -9.80 0.13 15.57
C ALA A 294 -10.42 -1.28 15.70
N ILE A 295 -11.30 -1.67 14.76
CA ILE A 295 -11.92 -3.00 14.72
C ILE A 295 -10.84 -4.10 14.66
N GLN A 296 -9.83 -3.97 13.80
CA GLN A 296 -8.73 -4.94 13.71
C GLN A 296 -7.96 -5.10 15.03
N ILE A 297 -7.77 -4.02 15.79
CA ILE A 297 -7.12 -4.10 17.10
C ILE A 297 -8.06 -4.79 18.08
N ILE A 298 -9.34 -4.41 18.12
CA ILE A 298 -10.34 -5.00 19.02
C ILE A 298 -10.45 -6.52 18.80
N THR A 299 -10.56 -6.96 17.54
CA THR A 299 -10.77 -8.37 17.19
C THR A 299 -9.60 -9.30 17.52
N GLN A 300 -8.39 -8.76 17.76
CA GLN A 300 -7.27 -9.55 18.30
C GLN A 300 -7.50 -10.00 19.74
N TYR A 301 -8.35 -9.28 20.47
CA TYR A 301 -8.65 -9.53 21.89
C TYR A 301 -10.03 -10.15 22.09
N GLY A 302 -11.02 -9.84 21.26
CA GLY A 302 -12.37 -10.41 21.33
C GLY A 302 -13.38 -9.68 20.44
N THR A 303 -14.67 -9.96 20.64
CA THR A 303 -15.80 -9.33 19.91
C THR A 303 -16.60 -8.37 20.76
#